data_AF-A0A9N9A8L2-F1
#
_entry.id   AF-A0A9N9A8L2-F1
#
_cell.length_a   1.000
_cell.length_b   1.000
_cell.length_c   1.000
_cell.angle_alpha   90.00
_cell.angle_beta   90.00
_cell.angle_gamma   90.00
#
_symmetry.space_group_name_H-M   'P 1'
#
loop_
_entity.id
_entity.type
_entity.pdbx_description
1 polymer ?
#
loop_
_entity_poly.entity_id
_entity_poly.type
_entity_poly.pdbx_seq_one_letter_code
_entity_poly.pdbx_strand_id
1 'polypeptide(L)'
;MQNSGKFCDEQSPKSQIQLSSTADTTISYKLKIINQLFSILHFSHKKKLPLTKNKKQLQSKQQLRQQLHPQLESDFSTTTILSEKPKSYIATNQRLNFNWSNIDQKLILAGENKSYEILLAADEFLAESCKDNPLKSFRLSDKYNLPKSYKESSKLILDNLNLYRRKDEFKLLSEQAKRALYERRWEFDQGLKEIYSFVKRGKCGSLRHNNCGVVVSRFQHHELVGKEIKERINAVLVSQVTAPSKIHAALLRNPKHQSNAASMCVGINEWIEKKLLTHCGKFEPLECERIRIFRAFYIYVELNL
;
A
#
# COMPACT_ATOMS: atom_id res chain seq x y z
N MET A 1 -52.73 -56.21 46.97
CA MET A 1 -51.58 -56.76 46.22
C MET A 1 -50.71 -55.57 45.84
N GLN A 2 -49.65 -55.27 46.60
CA GLN A 2 -48.32 -55.90 46.58
C GLN A 2 -47.48 -55.54 45.34
N ASN A 3 -46.27 -55.09 45.68
CA ASN A 3 -44.99 -55.10 44.94
C ASN A 3 -44.77 -54.05 43.85
N SER A 4 -43.78 -53.15 43.95
CA SER A 4 -42.33 -53.28 44.23
C SER A 4 -41.52 -53.73 43.00
N GLY A 5 -40.50 -52.93 42.66
CA GLY A 5 -39.51 -53.16 41.60
C GLY A 5 -38.77 -51.86 41.28
N LYS A 6 -37.71 -51.53 42.03
CA LYS A 6 -36.27 -51.77 41.73
C LYS A 6 -35.79 -50.96 40.52
N PHE A 7 -35.12 -49.83 40.73
CA PHE A 7 -33.65 -49.69 40.87
C PHE A 7 -32.84 -50.48 39.84
N CYS A 8 -32.24 -49.76 38.89
CA CYS A 8 -30.92 -50.05 38.32
C CYS A 8 -30.28 -48.72 37.90
N ASP A 9 -29.17 -48.40 38.58
CA ASP A 9 -28.23 -47.35 38.26
C ASP A 9 -27.55 -47.63 36.91
N GLU A 10 -27.60 -46.68 35.98
CA GLU A 10 -26.63 -46.59 34.89
C GLU A 10 -25.74 -45.37 35.10
N GLN A 11 -24.52 -45.67 35.54
CA GLN A 11 -23.41 -44.75 35.66
C GLN A 11 -23.03 -44.24 34.26
N SER A 12 -23.28 -42.96 34.02
CA SER A 12 -22.74 -42.22 32.88
C SER A 12 -21.21 -42.08 33.04
N PRO A 13 -20.39 -42.50 32.06
CA PRO A 13 -18.96 -42.27 32.11
C PRO A 13 -18.67 -40.79 31.86
N LYS A 14 -18.16 -40.11 32.89
CA LYS A 14 -17.48 -38.81 32.77
C LYS A 14 -16.26 -38.98 31.86
N SER A 15 -16.41 -38.73 30.57
CA SER A 15 -15.27 -38.46 29.69
C SER A 15 -14.72 -37.08 30.04
N GLN A 16 -13.69 -37.06 30.89
CA GLN A 16 -12.79 -35.92 31.00
C GLN A 16 -12.15 -35.68 29.63
N ILE A 17 -12.68 -34.71 28.88
CA ILE A 17 -11.97 -34.15 27.75
C ILE A 17 -10.78 -33.38 28.35
N GLN A 18 -9.58 -33.95 28.24
CA GLN A 18 -8.35 -33.18 28.32
C GLN A 18 -8.37 -32.18 27.16
N LEU A 19 -8.81 -30.95 27.45
CA LEU A 19 -8.56 -29.80 26.59
C LEU A 19 -7.03 -29.60 26.55
N SER A 20 -6.45 -29.97 25.42
CA SER A 20 -5.05 -29.77 25.09
C SER A 20 -4.66 -28.30 25.28
N SER A 21 -3.58 -28.07 26.03
CA SER A 21 -2.96 -26.80 26.42
C SER A 21 -2.35 -25.97 25.27
N THR A 22 -2.80 -26.18 24.03
CA THR A 22 -2.26 -25.52 22.82
C THR A 22 -2.96 -24.20 22.48
N ALA A 23 -4.17 -23.98 22.98
CA ALA A 23 -4.89 -22.72 22.80
C ALA A 23 -4.31 -21.59 23.68
N ASP A 24 -3.94 -21.90 24.93
CA ASP A 24 -3.40 -20.91 25.88
C ASP A 24 -1.99 -20.43 25.51
N THR A 25 -1.17 -21.30 24.90
CA THR A 25 0.17 -20.92 24.42
C THR A 25 0.11 -19.99 23.22
N THR A 26 -0.88 -20.15 22.34
CA THR A 26 -1.05 -19.30 21.15
C THR A 26 -1.55 -17.90 21.53
N ILE A 27 -2.47 -17.78 22.49
CA ILE A 27 -2.96 -16.50 23.01
C ILE A 27 -1.86 -15.78 23.82
N SER A 28 -1.10 -16.52 24.63
CA SER A 28 0.07 -16.00 25.35
C SER A 28 1.16 -15.46 24.40
N TYR A 29 1.39 -16.12 23.26
CA TYR A 29 2.34 -15.67 22.25
C TYR A 29 1.89 -14.41 21.50
N LYS A 30 0.59 -14.30 21.15
CA LYS A 30 0.05 -13.08 20.52
C LYS A 30 0.18 -11.86 21.44
N LEU A 31 -0.05 -12.03 22.75
CA LEU A 31 0.15 -10.97 23.74
C LEU A 31 1.62 -10.56 23.93
N LYS A 32 2.56 -11.51 23.83
CA LYS A 32 4.01 -11.20 23.88
C LYS A 32 4.48 -10.39 22.66
N ILE A 33 3.99 -10.72 21.47
CA ILE A 33 4.32 -10.00 20.22
C ILE A 33 3.77 -8.57 20.27
N ILE A 34 2.53 -8.37 20.73
CA ILE A 34 1.93 -7.04 20.87
C ILE A 34 2.71 -6.20 21.89
N ASN A 35 3.12 -6.77 23.02
CA ASN A 35 3.90 -6.06 24.04
C ASN A 35 5.33 -5.72 23.60
N GLN A 36 5.97 -6.55 22.78
CA GLN A 36 7.28 -6.24 22.19
C GLN A 36 7.19 -5.15 21.11
N LEU A 37 6.12 -5.12 20.31
CA LEU A 37 5.89 -4.05 19.35
C LEU A 37 5.57 -2.72 20.05
N PHE A 38 4.83 -2.76 21.16
CA PHE A 38 4.54 -1.57 21.97
C PHE A 38 5.80 -0.98 22.63
N SER A 39 6.73 -1.80 23.12
CA SER A 39 7.96 -1.31 23.75
C SER A 39 8.93 -0.68 22.74
N ILE A 40 8.98 -1.19 21.51
CA ILE A 40 9.76 -0.60 20.40
C ILE A 40 9.19 0.76 19.99
N LEU A 41 7.85 0.89 19.92
CA LEU A 41 7.19 2.15 19.60
C LEU A 41 7.30 3.19 20.73
N HIS A 42 7.24 2.74 22.00
CA HIS A 42 7.34 3.64 23.16
C HIS A 42 8.77 4.16 23.41
N PHE A 43 9.80 3.45 22.93
CA PHE A 43 11.20 3.88 22.98
C PHE A 43 11.49 5.03 22.00
N SER A 44 10.73 5.13 20.89
CA SER A 44 10.87 6.24 19.92
C SER A 44 10.24 7.56 20.36
N HIS A 45 9.39 7.58 21.41
CA HIS A 45 8.64 8.78 21.79
C HIS A 45 9.11 9.48 23.08
N LYS A 46 10.19 9.04 23.74
CA LYS A 46 10.75 9.69 24.94
C LYS A 46 12.14 10.28 24.73
N LYS A 47 12.26 11.30 23.87
CA LYS A 47 13.23 12.39 24.04
C LYS A 47 12.61 13.72 23.60
N LYS A 48 11.89 14.35 24.52
CA LYS A 48 11.59 15.80 24.50
C LYS A 48 11.83 16.35 25.90
N LEU A 49 12.83 17.22 26.02
CA LEU A 49 13.01 18.22 27.08
C LEU A 49 13.84 19.39 26.47
N PRO A 50 13.79 20.62 27.03
CA PRO A 50 13.20 21.77 26.34
C PRO A 50 14.20 22.90 26.02
N LEU A 51 13.66 23.94 25.38
CA LEU A 51 14.22 25.23 24.93
C LEU A 51 15.43 25.78 25.72
N THR A 52 16.38 26.42 25.02
CA THR A 52 16.64 27.88 25.10
C THR A 52 17.74 28.36 24.13
N LYS A 53 17.61 29.62 23.73
CA LYS A 53 18.46 30.40 22.82
C LYS A 53 19.91 30.48 23.31
N ASN A 54 20.91 30.37 22.42
CA ASN A 54 22.11 31.22 22.51
C ASN A 54 22.93 31.30 21.20
N LYS A 55 23.18 32.54 20.78
CA LYS A 55 23.70 32.98 19.47
C LYS A 55 25.24 33.11 19.42
N LYS A 56 26.00 32.35 20.22
CA LYS A 56 27.45 32.57 20.43
C LYS A 56 28.39 31.37 20.18
N GLN A 57 27.96 30.32 19.48
CA GLN A 57 28.85 29.18 19.13
C GLN A 57 29.18 29.05 17.62
N LEU A 58 28.91 30.08 16.82
CA LEU A 58 29.20 30.06 15.38
C LEU A 58 30.58 30.61 14.99
N GLN A 59 31.35 31.16 15.94
CA GLN A 59 32.63 31.82 15.64
C GLN A 59 33.89 30.98 15.95
N SER A 60 33.78 29.82 16.60
CA SER A 60 34.94 28.97 16.91
C SER A 60 35.22 27.86 15.88
N LYS A 61 34.30 27.61 14.92
CA LYS A 61 34.50 26.61 13.85
C LYS A 61 35.16 27.17 12.58
N GLN A 62 35.25 28.48 12.43
CA GLN A 62 35.89 29.12 11.26
C GLN A 62 37.42 29.27 11.43
N GLN A 63 37.92 29.37 12.67
CA GLN A 63 39.37 29.47 12.92
C GLN A 63 40.08 28.10 12.89
N LEU A 64 39.36 26.99 13.07
CA LEU A 64 39.93 25.64 13.01
C LEU A 64 40.08 25.09 11.57
N ARG A 65 39.60 25.82 10.56
CA ARG A 65 39.64 25.42 9.14
C ARG A 65 40.84 25.97 8.36
N GLN A 66 41.68 26.82 8.96
CA GLN A 66 42.80 27.48 8.27
C GLN A 66 44.17 26.81 8.47
N GLN A 67 44.25 25.62 9.08
CA GLN A 67 45.55 24.98 9.38
C GLN A 67 45.81 23.62 8.73
N LEU A 68 44.94 23.10 7.85
CA LEU A 68 45.24 21.86 7.13
C LEU A 68 44.77 21.91 5.67
N HIS A 69 45.70 22.22 4.76
CA HIS A 69 45.83 21.69 3.39
C HIS A 69 47.25 22.07 2.89
N PRO A 70 47.88 21.35 1.93
CA PRO A 70 47.30 20.50 0.88
C PRO A 70 47.69 19.01 1.06
N GLN A 71 46.93 18.02 0.59
CA GLN A 71 46.98 17.49 -0.78
C GLN A 71 45.70 16.71 -1.12
N LEU A 72 45.40 16.64 -2.42
CA LEU A 72 44.31 15.95 -3.13
C LEU A 72 42.99 16.71 -3.28
N GLU A 73 43.03 17.65 -4.23
CA GLU A 73 41.91 18.01 -5.08
C GLU A 73 41.57 16.85 -6.04
N SER A 74 40.32 16.37 -6.00
CA SER A 74 39.50 16.19 -7.20
C SER A 74 38.02 16.22 -6.79
N ASP A 75 37.54 17.45 -6.72
CA ASP A 75 36.25 17.97 -7.16
C ASP A 75 34.92 17.26 -6.83
N PHE A 76 34.22 17.93 -5.91
CA PHE A 76 32.85 18.45 -6.06
C PHE A 76 31.66 17.47 -6.11
N SER A 77 31.23 17.12 -4.90
CA SER A 77 29.85 17.18 -4.38
C SER A 77 28.73 17.63 -5.33
N THR A 78 27.68 16.80 -5.43
CA THR A 78 26.32 17.32 -5.22
C THR A 78 25.55 16.41 -4.29
N THR A 79 25.02 17.03 -3.25
CA THR A 79 24.46 16.45 -2.04
C THR A 79 23.24 15.58 -2.31
N THR A 80 23.43 14.32 -1.98
CA THR A 80 22.44 13.30 -1.64
C THR A 80 21.34 13.83 -0.71
N ILE A 81 20.11 13.91 -1.21
CA ILE A 81 18.90 13.61 -0.43
C ILE A 81 18.28 12.37 -1.09
N LEU A 82 19.02 11.26 -1.05
CA LEU A 82 18.47 9.94 -1.31
C LEU A 82 17.82 9.48 -0.02
N SER A 83 16.56 9.08 -0.13
CA SER A 83 15.75 8.44 0.90
C SER A 83 16.60 7.51 1.76
N GLU A 84 16.60 7.73 3.08
CA GLU A 84 17.13 6.79 4.05
C GLU A 84 16.26 5.52 4.06
N LYS A 85 16.45 4.63 3.08
CA LYS A 85 16.30 3.19 3.36
C LYS A 85 17.48 2.82 4.26
N PRO A 86 17.27 2.13 5.39
CA PRO A 86 18.36 1.83 6.30
C PRO A 86 19.44 1.00 5.58
N LYS A 87 20.66 1.54 5.51
CA LYS A 87 21.81 0.99 4.77
C LYS A 87 22.17 -0.46 5.14
N SER A 88 21.70 -0.96 6.28
CA SER A 88 21.88 -2.35 6.72
C SER A 88 21.08 -3.36 5.88
N TYR A 89 19.94 -3.00 5.27
CA TYR A 89 19.04 -3.96 4.61
C TYR A 89 19.42 -4.27 3.17
N ILE A 90 19.86 -3.27 2.40
CA ILE A 90 20.42 -3.46 1.05
C ILE A 90 21.65 -4.40 1.11
N ALA A 91 22.43 -4.31 2.19
CA ALA A 91 23.57 -5.20 2.42
C ALA A 91 23.16 -6.65 2.68
N THR A 92 21.99 -6.91 3.28
CA THR A 92 21.49 -8.27 3.55
C THR A 92 21.00 -8.95 2.27
N ASN A 93 20.31 -8.24 1.37
CA ASN A 93 19.92 -8.78 0.05
C ASN A 93 21.13 -9.11 -0.84
N GLN A 94 22.17 -8.26 -0.81
CA GLN A 94 23.43 -8.53 -1.52
C GLN A 94 24.15 -9.78 -0.97
N ARG A 95 24.07 -10.04 0.34
CA ARG A 95 24.66 -11.23 0.97
C ARG A 95 23.86 -12.51 0.71
N LEU A 96 22.53 -12.42 0.65
CA LEU A 96 21.65 -13.57 0.44
C LEU A 96 21.43 -13.90 -1.04
N ASN A 97 21.69 -12.97 -1.97
CA ASN A 97 21.62 -13.18 -3.43
C ASN A 97 20.33 -13.88 -3.90
N PHE A 98 19.17 -13.27 -3.61
CA PHE A 98 17.88 -13.74 -4.09
C PHE A 98 17.73 -13.52 -5.60
N ASN A 99 17.15 -14.52 -6.28
CA ASN A 99 16.73 -14.43 -7.66
C ASN A 99 15.54 -15.38 -7.91
N TRP A 100 14.97 -15.33 -9.10
CA TRP A 100 13.78 -16.12 -9.45
C TRP A 100 13.99 -17.64 -9.44
N SER A 101 15.24 -18.12 -9.59
CA SER A 101 15.54 -19.56 -9.58
C SER A 101 15.74 -20.13 -8.18
N ASN A 102 16.09 -19.30 -7.18
CA ASN A 102 16.37 -19.76 -5.82
C ASN A 102 15.36 -19.29 -4.75
N ILE A 103 14.47 -18.35 -5.07
CA ILE A 103 13.53 -17.74 -4.11
C ILE A 103 12.61 -18.77 -3.43
N ASP A 104 12.07 -19.74 -4.17
CA ASP A 104 11.18 -20.76 -3.60
C ASP A 104 11.92 -21.61 -2.55
N GLN A 105 13.12 -22.10 -2.86
CA GLN A 105 13.93 -22.91 -1.94
C GLN A 105 14.34 -22.13 -0.69
N LYS A 106 14.78 -20.88 -0.87
CA LYS A 106 15.16 -20.02 0.25
C LYS A 106 13.98 -19.71 1.18
N LEU A 107 12.79 -19.50 0.63
CA LEU A 107 11.58 -19.28 1.43
C LEU A 107 11.13 -20.53 2.19
N ILE A 108 11.23 -21.72 1.58
CA ILE A 108 10.98 -22.99 2.27
C ILE A 108 11.90 -23.11 3.49
N LEU A 109 13.21 -22.98 3.28
CA LEU A 109 14.21 -23.06 4.34
C LEU A 109 14.00 -21.99 5.42
N ALA A 110 13.62 -20.77 5.03
CA ALA A 110 13.34 -19.68 5.97
C ALA A 110 12.11 -19.97 6.83
N GLY A 111 11.05 -20.53 6.24
CA GLY A 111 9.83 -20.91 6.94
C GLY A 111 10.06 -22.04 7.94
N GLU A 112 10.83 -23.06 7.54
CA GLU A 112 11.17 -24.21 8.40
C GLU A 112 12.07 -23.81 9.58
N ASN A 113 13.08 -22.98 9.32
CA ASN A 113 14.04 -22.54 10.33
C ASN A 113 13.61 -21.27 11.09
N LYS A 114 12.44 -20.71 10.74
CA LYS A 114 11.91 -19.43 11.28
C LYS A 114 12.91 -18.27 11.20
N SER A 115 13.69 -18.22 10.11
CA SER A 115 14.68 -17.15 9.92
C SER A 115 14.01 -15.88 9.40
N TYR A 116 13.78 -14.94 10.31
CA TYR A 116 13.11 -13.68 10.02
C TYR A 116 13.92 -12.80 9.04
N GLU A 117 15.26 -12.81 9.12
CA GLU A 117 16.09 -12.01 8.21
C GLU A 117 15.94 -12.45 6.75
N ILE A 118 15.83 -13.77 6.51
CA ILE A 118 15.65 -14.32 5.17
C ILE A 118 14.24 -13.99 4.64
N LEU A 119 13.21 -14.07 5.49
CA LEU A 119 11.84 -13.70 5.10
C LEU A 119 11.74 -12.21 4.75
N LEU A 120 12.35 -11.33 5.55
CA LEU A 120 12.34 -9.88 5.29
C LEU A 120 13.07 -9.54 3.99
N ALA A 121 14.25 -10.14 3.78
CA ALA A 121 15.02 -9.97 2.56
C ALA A 121 14.26 -10.48 1.32
N ALA A 122 13.60 -11.63 1.44
CA ALA A 122 12.73 -12.18 0.40
C ALA A 122 11.54 -11.26 0.09
N ASP A 123 10.90 -10.68 1.11
CA ASP A 123 9.78 -9.74 0.94
C ASP A 123 10.21 -8.50 0.15
N GLU A 124 11.41 -7.97 0.42
CA GLU A 124 11.98 -6.86 -0.34
C GLU A 124 12.29 -7.24 -1.79
N PHE A 125 12.99 -8.36 -2.01
CA PHE A 125 13.30 -8.85 -3.35
C PHE A 125 12.03 -9.03 -4.20
N LEU A 126 11.02 -9.67 -3.63
CA LEU A 126 9.74 -9.94 -4.30
C LEU A 126 8.96 -8.65 -4.58
N ALA A 127 9.02 -7.66 -3.69
CA ALA A 127 8.40 -6.35 -3.88
C ALA A 127 9.10 -5.54 -4.98
N GLU A 128 10.43 -5.53 -5.02
CA GLU A 128 11.21 -4.77 -6.01
C GLU A 128 11.15 -5.40 -7.41
N SER A 129 11.10 -6.74 -7.47
CA SER A 129 11.11 -7.51 -8.73
C SER A 129 9.71 -7.89 -9.21
N CYS A 130 8.63 -7.53 -8.50
CA CYS A 130 7.28 -8.01 -8.77
C CYS A 130 6.80 -7.77 -10.21
N LYS A 131 7.33 -6.78 -10.92
CA LYS A 131 7.01 -6.50 -12.33
C LYS A 131 7.30 -7.66 -13.28
N ASP A 132 8.35 -8.42 -12.99
CA ASP A 132 8.77 -9.54 -13.83
C ASP A 132 7.83 -10.74 -13.65
N ASN A 133 7.37 -10.96 -12.42
CA ASN A 133 6.47 -12.06 -12.11
C ASN A 133 5.46 -11.74 -10.99
N PRO A 134 4.38 -10.97 -11.30
CA PRO A 134 3.45 -10.50 -10.28
C PRO A 134 2.70 -11.62 -9.56
N LEU A 135 2.24 -12.64 -10.29
CA LEU A 135 1.52 -13.76 -9.67
C LEU A 135 2.40 -14.61 -8.78
N LYS A 136 3.64 -14.90 -9.21
CA LYS A 136 4.58 -15.65 -8.37
C LYS A 136 4.91 -14.87 -7.11
N SER A 137 5.18 -13.56 -7.20
CA SER A 137 5.37 -12.71 -6.02
C SER A 137 4.17 -12.77 -5.09
N PHE A 138 2.96 -12.59 -5.61
CA PHE A 138 1.74 -12.57 -4.80
C PHE A 138 1.50 -13.92 -4.11
N ARG A 139 1.62 -15.03 -4.84
CA ARG A 139 1.47 -16.39 -4.29
C ARG A 139 2.47 -16.68 -3.18
N LEU A 140 3.74 -16.33 -3.38
CA LEU A 140 4.78 -16.53 -2.36
C LEU A 140 4.52 -15.64 -1.14
N SER A 141 4.13 -14.39 -1.36
CA SER A 141 3.84 -13.47 -0.28
C SER A 141 2.63 -13.87 0.56
N ASP A 142 1.60 -14.44 -0.07
CA ASP A 142 0.42 -15.03 0.58
C ASP A 142 0.83 -16.24 1.43
N LYS A 143 1.60 -17.18 0.86
CA LYS A 143 2.03 -18.40 1.54
C LYS A 143 2.93 -18.13 2.76
N TYR A 144 3.83 -17.15 2.66
CA TYR A 144 4.84 -16.87 3.68
C TYR A 144 4.56 -15.62 4.52
N ASN A 145 3.36 -15.04 4.41
CA ASN A 145 2.93 -13.83 5.12
C ASN A 145 3.90 -12.64 4.96
N LEU A 146 4.21 -12.30 3.71
CA LEU A 146 5.17 -11.24 3.35
C LEU A 146 4.40 -9.97 2.93
N PRO A 147 4.10 -9.04 3.86
CA PRO A 147 3.10 -7.99 3.64
C PRO A 147 3.49 -6.99 2.54
N LYS A 148 4.79 -6.70 2.36
CA LYS A 148 5.25 -5.68 1.41
C LYS A 148 5.05 -6.15 -0.03
N SER A 149 5.56 -7.33 -0.35
CA SER A 149 5.43 -7.96 -1.66
C SER A 149 3.99 -8.35 -1.97
N TYR A 150 3.19 -8.73 -0.96
CA TYR A 150 1.75 -8.95 -1.12
C TYR A 150 1.06 -7.69 -1.64
N LYS A 151 1.30 -6.55 -0.99
CA LYS A 151 0.77 -5.25 -1.41
C LYS A 151 1.26 -4.87 -2.80
N GLU A 152 2.57 -4.88 -3.04
CA GLU A 152 3.16 -4.41 -4.30
C GLU A 152 2.74 -5.26 -5.51
N SER A 153 2.75 -6.59 -5.37
CA SER A 153 2.34 -7.47 -6.47
C SER A 153 0.82 -7.40 -6.73
N SER A 154 0.00 -7.19 -5.70
CA SER A 154 -1.44 -7.01 -5.87
C SER A 154 -1.80 -5.81 -6.75
N LYS A 155 -0.99 -4.73 -6.71
CA LYS A 155 -1.17 -3.54 -7.58
C LYS A 155 -1.22 -3.93 -9.05
N LEU A 156 -0.25 -4.73 -9.48
CA LEU A 156 -0.12 -5.19 -10.86
C LEU A 156 -1.21 -6.20 -11.24
N ILE A 157 -1.57 -7.10 -10.30
CA ILE A 157 -2.61 -8.11 -10.52
C ILE A 157 -3.97 -7.45 -10.68
N LEU A 158 -4.36 -6.55 -9.77
CA LEU A 158 -5.65 -5.85 -9.81
C LEU A 158 -5.81 -5.00 -11.07
N ASP A 159 -4.70 -4.42 -11.55
CA ASP A 159 -4.71 -3.61 -12.77
C ASP A 159 -5.09 -4.43 -14.00
N ASN A 160 -4.74 -5.71 -14.01
CA ASN A 160 -5.02 -6.64 -15.10
C ASN A 160 -5.67 -7.95 -14.61
N LEU A 161 -6.62 -7.86 -13.67
CA LEU A 161 -7.16 -9.04 -12.97
C LEU A 161 -7.75 -10.08 -13.95
N ASN A 162 -8.41 -9.60 -15.01
CA ASN A 162 -8.99 -10.46 -16.04
C ASN A 162 -7.96 -11.30 -16.80
N LEU A 163 -6.74 -10.79 -16.95
CA LEU A 163 -5.63 -11.50 -17.58
C LEU A 163 -5.04 -12.52 -16.60
N TYR A 164 -4.79 -12.11 -15.36
CA TYR A 164 -4.16 -12.98 -14.37
C TYR A 164 -5.07 -14.12 -13.90
N ARG A 165 -6.38 -13.88 -13.74
CA ARG A 165 -7.33 -14.93 -13.29
C ARG A 165 -7.43 -16.14 -14.24
N ARG A 166 -6.98 -15.98 -15.50
CA ARG A 166 -6.98 -17.04 -16.52
C ARG A 166 -5.72 -17.90 -16.48
N LYS A 167 -4.68 -17.48 -15.76
CA LYS A 167 -3.43 -18.25 -15.64
C LYS A 167 -3.58 -19.36 -14.62
N ASP A 168 -2.97 -20.51 -14.87
CA ASP A 168 -3.02 -21.65 -13.95
C ASP A 168 -2.40 -21.33 -12.58
N GLU A 169 -1.36 -20.51 -12.54
CA GLU A 169 -0.75 -20.02 -11.30
C GLU A 169 -1.74 -19.29 -10.38
N PHE A 170 -2.79 -18.66 -10.94
CA PHE A 170 -3.83 -18.01 -10.15
C PHE A 170 -4.65 -19.01 -9.32
N LYS A 171 -4.79 -20.25 -9.82
CA LYS A 171 -5.50 -21.32 -9.09
C LYS A 171 -4.76 -21.71 -7.80
N LEU A 172 -3.44 -21.50 -7.76
CA LEU A 172 -2.57 -21.81 -6.62
C LEU A 172 -2.63 -20.78 -5.48
N LEU A 173 -3.32 -19.65 -5.68
CA LEU A 173 -3.55 -18.67 -4.60
C LEU A 173 -4.50 -19.25 -3.54
N SER A 174 -4.35 -18.81 -2.29
CA SER A 174 -5.34 -19.14 -1.26
C SER A 174 -6.71 -18.55 -1.61
N GLU A 175 -7.78 -19.17 -1.09
CA GLU A 175 -9.14 -18.64 -1.29
C GLU A 175 -9.30 -17.26 -0.67
N GLN A 176 -8.59 -16.97 0.43
CA GLN A 176 -8.56 -15.64 1.03
C GLN A 176 -7.92 -14.60 0.11
N ALA A 177 -6.78 -14.93 -0.50
CA ALA A 177 -6.10 -14.02 -1.44
C ALA A 177 -6.93 -13.78 -2.71
N LYS A 178 -7.55 -14.83 -3.26
CA LYS A 178 -8.49 -14.70 -4.40
C LYS A 178 -9.66 -13.79 -4.05
N ARG A 179 -10.29 -14.03 -2.89
CA ARG A 179 -11.42 -13.21 -2.41
C ARG A 179 -11.01 -11.75 -2.26
N ALA A 180 -9.89 -11.47 -1.61
CA ALA A 180 -9.40 -10.10 -1.42
C ALA A 180 -9.20 -9.37 -2.76
N LEU A 181 -8.62 -10.04 -3.77
CA LEU A 181 -8.48 -9.46 -5.11
C LEU A 181 -9.83 -9.16 -5.77
N TYR A 182 -10.78 -10.10 -5.69
CA TYR A 182 -12.10 -9.91 -6.29
C TYR A 182 -12.92 -8.83 -5.60
N GLU A 183 -12.96 -8.82 -4.27
CA GLU A 183 -13.67 -7.82 -3.48
C GLU A 183 -13.10 -6.43 -3.74
N ARG A 184 -11.77 -6.28 -3.66
CA ARG A 184 -11.12 -4.98 -3.91
C ARG A 184 -11.39 -4.48 -5.32
N ARG A 185 -11.38 -5.38 -6.31
CA ARG A 185 -11.71 -5.03 -7.69
C ARG A 185 -13.17 -4.61 -7.85
N TRP A 186 -14.08 -5.36 -7.24
CA TRP A 186 -15.50 -5.07 -7.26
C TRP A 186 -15.81 -3.71 -6.60
N GLU A 187 -15.24 -3.44 -5.43
CA GLU A 187 -15.35 -2.15 -4.74
C GLU A 187 -14.92 -0.98 -5.65
N PHE A 188 -13.78 -1.13 -6.34
CA PHE A 188 -13.34 -0.13 -7.30
C PHE A 188 -14.37 0.09 -8.42
N ASP A 189 -14.87 -0.98 -9.03
CA ASP A 189 -15.84 -0.89 -10.12
C ASP A 189 -17.19 -0.29 -9.64
N GLN A 190 -17.62 -0.57 -8.41
CA GLN A 190 -18.80 0.06 -7.81
C GLN A 190 -18.57 1.53 -7.48
N GLY A 191 -17.41 1.87 -6.92
CA GLY A 191 -17.03 3.25 -6.64
C GLY A 191 -17.03 4.13 -7.89
N LEU A 192 -16.57 3.60 -9.02
CA LEU A 192 -16.65 4.32 -10.30
C LEU A 192 -18.10 4.57 -10.74
N LYS A 193 -18.99 3.59 -10.58
CA LYS A 193 -20.42 3.77 -10.89
C LYS A 193 -21.06 4.84 -10.00
N GLU A 194 -20.69 4.88 -8.72
CA GLU A 194 -21.16 5.91 -7.80
C GLU A 194 -20.70 7.31 -8.23
N ILE A 195 -19.42 7.47 -8.56
CA ILE A 195 -18.86 8.72 -9.08
C ILE A 195 -19.63 9.15 -10.34
N TYR A 196 -19.84 8.24 -11.27
CA TYR A 196 -20.62 8.52 -12.48
C TYR A 196 -22.06 8.97 -12.16
N SER A 197 -22.74 8.28 -11.24
CA SER A 197 -24.10 8.65 -10.83
C SER A 197 -24.15 10.05 -10.20
N PHE A 198 -23.11 10.44 -9.46
CA PHE A 198 -22.98 11.76 -8.85
C PHE A 198 -22.89 12.84 -9.93
N VAL A 199 -22.12 12.58 -10.97
CA VAL A 199 -21.90 13.50 -12.10
C VAL A 199 -23.11 13.61 -13.00
N LYS A 200 -23.79 12.49 -13.29
CA LYS A 200 -25.03 12.48 -14.08
C LYS A 200 -26.14 13.32 -13.44
N ARG A 201 -26.20 13.36 -12.10
CA ARG A 201 -27.15 14.18 -11.33
C ARG A 201 -26.78 15.66 -11.20
N GLY A 202 -25.71 16.12 -11.87
CA GLY A 202 -25.28 17.52 -11.83
C GLY A 202 -24.69 17.96 -10.49
N LYS A 203 -24.33 17.04 -9.60
CA LYS A 203 -23.82 17.37 -8.25
C LYS A 203 -22.35 17.84 -8.24
N CYS A 204 -21.73 18.00 -9.42
CA CYS A 204 -20.35 18.51 -9.58
C CYS A 204 -20.19 19.99 -9.22
N GLY A 205 -21.29 20.77 -9.25
CA GLY A 205 -21.26 22.23 -9.07
C GLY A 205 -20.94 22.72 -7.65
N SER A 206 -20.80 21.84 -6.65
CA SER A 206 -20.49 22.26 -5.27
C SER A 206 -18.99 22.46 -5.00
N LEU A 207 -18.17 22.53 -6.05
CA LEU A 207 -16.72 22.73 -5.98
C LEU A 207 -16.41 24.15 -5.49
N ARG A 208 -16.46 24.35 -4.17
CA ARG A 208 -15.99 25.57 -3.52
C ARG A 208 -14.48 25.50 -3.38
N HIS A 209 -13.77 26.32 -4.13
CA HIS A 209 -12.35 26.59 -3.90
C HIS A 209 -12.11 28.09 -4.01
N ASN A 210 -11.22 28.59 -3.15
CA ASN A 210 -11.14 30.01 -2.86
C ASN A 210 -10.18 30.77 -3.81
N ASN A 211 -9.36 30.06 -4.58
CA ASN A 211 -8.37 30.63 -5.49
C ASN A 211 -8.45 29.95 -6.87
N CYS A 212 -9.52 30.21 -7.62
CA CYS A 212 -9.52 29.87 -9.04
C CYS A 212 -9.01 31.06 -9.84
N GLY A 213 -7.94 30.89 -10.62
CA GLY A 213 -7.42 31.93 -11.53
C GLY A 213 -8.32 32.18 -12.75
N VAL A 214 -9.56 31.69 -12.73
CA VAL A 214 -10.51 31.70 -13.83
C VAL A 214 -11.35 32.96 -13.75
N VAL A 215 -11.10 33.88 -14.67
CA VAL A 215 -11.78 35.19 -14.76
C VAL A 215 -13.12 35.05 -15.46
N VAL A 216 -14.08 34.38 -14.82
CA VAL A 216 -15.49 34.28 -15.26
C VAL A 216 -16.42 34.41 -14.06
N SER A 217 -17.72 34.60 -14.29
CA SER A 217 -18.69 34.63 -13.18
C SER A 217 -18.69 33.30 -12.42
N ARG A 218 -18.98 33.34 -11.11
CA ARG A 218 -19.04 32.12 -10.27
C ARG A 218 -19.97 31.05 -10.88
N PHE A 219 -21.10 31.46 -11.45
CA PHE A 219 -22.05 30.56 -12.10
C PHE A 219 -21.45 29.87 -13.34
N GLN A 220 -20.88 30.65 -14.26
CA GLN A 220 -20.22 30.12 -15.47
C GLN A 220 -19.04 29.21 -15.13
N HIS A 221 -18.28 29.55 -14.09
CA HIS A 221 -17.17 28.72 -13.63
C HIS A 221 -17.65 27.34 -13.15
N HIS A 222 -18.72 27.27 -12.36
CA HIS A 222 -19.29 26.01 -11.90
C HIS A 222 -19.80 25.15 -13.06
N GLU A 223 -20.44 25.77 -14.05
CA GLU A 223 -20.95 25.08 -15.24
C GLU A 223 -19.80 24.47 -16.05
N LEU A 224 -18.75 25.26 -16.32
CA LEU A 224 -17.59 24.79 -17.08
C LEU A 224 -16.83 23.67 -16.37
N VAL A 225 -16.63 23.78 -15.05
CA VAL A 225 -16.02 22.73 -14.22
C VAL A 225 -16.86 21.45 -14.23
N GLY A 226 -18.18 21.59 -14.11
CA GLY A 226 -19.09 20.45 -14.19
C GLY A 226 -19.05 19.75 -15.55
N LYS A 227 -18.98 20.52 -16.64
CA LYS A 227 -18.83 20.01 -18.01
C LYS A 227 -17.52 19.24 -18.17
N GLU A 228 -16.40 19.82 -17.75
CA GLU A 228 -15.07 19.20 -17.83
C GLU A 228 -15.01 17.87 -17.06
N ILE A 229 -15.50 17.85 -15.80
CA ILE A 229 -15.57 16.61 -15.00
C ILE A 229 -16.39 15.53 -15.72
N LYS A 230 -17.52 15.93 -16.30
CA LYS A 230 -18.41 15.02 -17.05
C LYS A 230 -17.73 14.47 -18.29
N GLU A 231 -17.00 15.29 -19.03
CA GLU A 231 -16.23 14.88 -20.20
C GLU A 231 -15.15 13.85 -19.84
N ARG A 232 -14.36 14.11 -18.78
CA ARG A 232 -13.33 13.16 -18.32
C ARG A 232 -13.90 11.80 -17.91
N ILE A 233 -15.00 11.81 -17.16
CA ILE A 233 -15.65 10.57 -16.71
C ILE A 233 -16.27 9.82 -17.89
N ASN A 234 -16.93 10.52 -18.80
CA ASN A 234 -17.49 9.90 -20.00
C ASN A 234 -16.39 9.30 -20.89
N ALA A 235 -15.25 9.97 -21.04
CA ALA A 235 -14.11 9.44 -21.79
C ALA A 235 -13.62 8.10 -21.23
N VAL A 236 -13.55 7.98 -19.90
CA VAL A 236 -13.22 6.70 -19.25
C VAL A 236 -14.25 5.62 -19.54
N LEU A 237 -15.54 5.93 -19.41
CA LEU A 237 -16.62 4.95 -19.59
C LEU A 237 -16.72 4.43 -21.04
N VAL A 238 -16.52 5.30 -22.02
CA VAL A 238 -16.58 4.93 -23.44
C VAL A 238 -15.33 4.14 -23.86
N SER A 239 -14.17 4.43 -23.28
CA SER A 239 -12.88 3.89 -23.73
C SER A 239 -12.67 2.38 -23.50
N GLN A 240 -13.62 1.66 -22.89
CA GLN A 240 -13.45 0.26 -22.45
C GLN A 240 -12.17 0.02 -21.61
N VAL A 241 -11.56 1.08 -21.08
CA VAL A 241 -10.34 0.96 -20.28
C VAL A 241 -10.72 0.28 -18.96
N THR A 242 -10.27 -0.95 -18.79
CA THR A 242 -10.56 -1.74 -17.59
C THR A 242 -9.46 -1.63 -16.52
N ALA A 243 -8.32 -1.02 -16.80
CA ALA A 243 -7.20 -0.97 -15.86
C ALA A 243 -7.34 0.22 -14.89
N PRO A 244 -7.49 -0.01 -13.56
CA PRO A 244 -7.58 1.03 -12.54
C PRO A 244 -6.53 2.14 -12.69
N SER A 245 -5.29 1.78 -13.02
CA SER A 245 -4.20 2.74 -13.19
C SER A 245 -4.42 3.68 -14.37
N LYS A 246 -4.92 3.15 -15.49
CA LYS A 246 -5.24 3.92 -16.68
C LYS A 246 -6.48 4.80 -16.45
N ILE A 247 -7.48 4.29 -15.73
CA ILE A 247 -8.66 5.07 -15.33
C ILE A 247 -8.24 6.26 -14.45
N HIS A 248 -7.43 6.00 -13.42
CA HIS A 248 -6.90 7.05 -12.54
C HIS A 248 -6.14 8.11 -13.34
N ALA A 249 -5.24 7.68 -14.21
CA ALA A 249 -4.47 8.59 -15.07
C ALA A 249 -5.34 9.38 -16.05
N ALA A 250 -6.39 8.77 -16.60
CA ALA A 250 -7.31 9.42 -17.54
C ALA A 250 -8.17 10.50 -16.85
N LEU A 251 -8.66 10.22 -15.64
CA LEU A 251 -9.48 11.17 -14.87
C LEU A 251 -8.66 12.39 -14.40
N LEU A 252 -7.39 12.18 -14.03
CA LEU A 252 -6.51 13.26 -13.56
C LEU A 252 -5.72 13.96 -14.68
N ARG A 253 -5.87 13.51 -15.93
CA ARG A 253 -5.21 14.17 -17.06
C ARG A 253 -5.82 15.55 -17.27
N ASN A 254 -4.99 16.59 -17.22
CA ASN A 254 -5.39 17.90 -17.75
C ASN A 254 -5.54 17.79 -19.28
N PRO A 255 -6.69 18.14 -19.87
CA PRO A 255 -6.82 18.16 -21.31
C PRO A 255 -5.82 19.17 -21.86
N LYS A 256 -4.86 18.68 -22.66
CA LYS A 256 -3.77 19.48 -23.22
C LYS A 256 -4.22 20.49 -24.29
N HIS A 257 -5.52 20.57 -24.61
CA HIS A 257 -6.01 21.25 -25.81
C HIS A 257 -7.27 22.10 -25.63
N GLN A 258 -7.59 22.54 -24.41
CA GLN A 258 -8.63 23.57 -24.26
C GLN A 258 -8.05 24.74 -23.50
N SER A 259 -7.76 25.82 -24.23
CA SER A 259 -7.46 27.18 -23.74
C SER A 259 -8.68 27.83 -23.06
N ASN A 260 -9.48 27.03 -22.37
CA ASN A 260 -10.72 27.45 -21.72
C ASN A 260 -10.41 27.47 -20.23
N ALA A 261 -10.71 28.58 -19.55
CA ALA A 261 -10.31 28.82 -18.16
C ALA A 261 -10.62 27.64 -17.20
N ALA A 262 -11.64 26.84 -17.48
CA ALA A 262 -12.01 25.64 -16.73
C ALA A 262 -10.96 24.53 -16.67
N SER A 263 -10.18 24.30 -17.74
CA SER A 263 -9.13 23.26 -17.78
C SER A 263 -7.94 23.58 -16.86
N MET A 264 -7.82 24.85 -16.43
CA MET A 264 -6.82 25.34 -15.49
C MET A 264 -7.31 25.34 -14.04
N CYS A 265 -8.55 24.93 -13.78
CA CYS A 265 -9.09 24.84 -12.43
C CYS A 265 -8.42 23.70 -11.65
N VAL A 266 -7.48 24.03 -10.78
CA VAL A 266 -6.79 23.09 -9.88
C VAL A 266 -7.78 22.26 -9.05
N GLY A 267 -8.92 22.85 -8.67
CA GLY A 267 -9.96 22.18 -7.90
C GLY A 267 -10.60 20.96 -8.58
N ILE A 268 -10.48 20.81 -9.91
CA ILE A 268 -11.01 19.62 -10.60
C ILE A 268 -10.25 18.38 -10.17
N ASN A 269 -8.92 18.42 -10.20
CA ASN A 269 -8.10 17.26 -9.82
C ASN A 269 -8.28 16.94 -8.35
N GLU A 270 -8.29 17.94 -7.46
CA GLU A 270 -8.55 17.73 -6.03
C GLU A 270 -9.92 17.07 -5.78
N TRP A 271 -10.95 17.49 -6.51
CA TRP A 271 -12.28 16.89 -6.40
C TRP A 271 -12.30 15.44 -6.90
N ILE A 272 -11.68 15.19 -8.05
CA ILE A 272 -11.58 13.84 -8.63
C ILE A 272 -10.82 12.92 -7.67
N GLU A 273 -9.66 13.35 -7.16
CA GLU A 273 -8.87 12.60 -6.18
C GLU A 273 -9.67 12.30 -4.92
N LYS A 274 -10.37 13.30 -4.37
CA LYS A 274 -11.23 13.11 -3.19
C LYS A 274 -12.33 12.09 -3.47
N LYS A 275 -12.93 12.14 -4.66
CA LYS A 275 -14.00 11.19 -5.04
C LYS A 275 -13.48 9.79 -5.28
N LEU A 276 -12.33 9.64 -5.94
CA LEU A 276 -11.64 8.37 -6.07
C LEU A 276 -11.29 7.79 -4.70
N LEU A 277 -10.70 8.59 -3.80
CA LEU A 277 -10.40 8.14 -2.45
C LEU A 277 -11.66 7.70 -1.68
N THR A 278 -12.73 8.49 -1.76
CA THR A 278 -13.99 8.24 -1.03
C THR A 278 -14.70 6.98 -1.51
N HIS A 279 -14.81 6.80 -2.84
CA HIS A 279 -15.67 5.78 -3.43
C HIS A 279 -14.90 4.57 -3.95
N CYS A 280 -13.66 4.78 -4.42
CA CYS A 280 -12.84 3.73 -5.03
C CYS A 280 -11.71 3.25 -4.11
N GLY A 281 -11.44 3.93 -2.99
CA GLY A 281 -10.36 3.62 -2.05
C GLY A 281 -9.01 4.24 -2.42
N LYS A 282 -7.97 3.83 -1.69
CA LYS A 282 -6.61 4.39 -1.86
C LYS A 282 -5.95 3.91 -3.15
N PHE A 283 -5.16 4.81 -3.72
CA PHE A 283 -4.27 4.57 -4.84
C PHE A 283 -2.84 4.88 -4.44
N GLU A 284 -1.90 4.04 -4.85
CA GLU A 284 -0.48 4.23 -4.58
C GLU A 284 0.37 3.85 -5.79
N PRO A 285 1.51 4.52 -6.03
CA PRO A 285 2.46 4.06 -7.02
C PRO A 285 3.14 2.76 -6.57
N LEU A 286 3.77 2.06 -7.50
CA LEU A 286 4.70 0.99 -7.17
C LEU A 286 5.89 1.59 -6.41
N GLU A 287 6.42 0.88 -5.43
CA GLU A 287 7.52 1.34 -4.61
C GLU A 287 8.78 1.58 -5.46
N CYS A 288 9.03 0.70 -6.44
CA CYS A 288 10.12 0.85 -7.40
C CYS A 288 9.93 2.02 -8.39
N GLU A 289 8.74 2.63 -8.44
CA GLU A 289 8.43 3.79 -9.28
C GLU A 289 8.24 5.08 -8.49
N ARG A 290 8.40 5.06 -7.17
CA ARG A 290 8.04 6.19 -6.30
C ARG A 290 8.76 7.49 -6.67
N ILE A 291 9.98 7.42 -7.18
CA ILE A 291 10.82 8.59 -7.53
C ILE A 291 10.56 9.06 -8.98
N ARG A 292 9.82 8.29 -9.79
CA ARG A 292 9.56 8.66 -11.19
C ARG A 292 8.56 9.80 -11.29
N ILE A 293 8.87 10.78 -12.15
CA ILE A 293 8.02 11.95 -12.45
C ILE A 293 6.67 11.48 -13.02
N PHE A 294 6.69 10.50 -13.92
CA PHE A 294 5.50 9.88 -14.48
C PHE A 294 5.33 8.49 -13.89
N ARG A 295 4.64 8.42 -12.75
CA ARG A 295 4.32 7.16 -12.07
C ARG A 295 2.83 6.85 -12.18
N ALA A 296 2.52 5.59 -12.46
CA ALA A 296 1.15 5.10 -12.41
C ALA A 296 0.73 4.90 -10.96
N PHE A 297 -0.58 4.95 -10.72
CA PHE A 297 -1.18 4.80 -9.39
C PHE A 297 -2.15 3.64 -9.42
N TYR A 298 -2.07 2.75 -8.46
CA TYR A 298 -2.74 1.46 -8.47
C TYR A 298 -3.60 1.30 -7.21
N ILE A 299 -4.74 0.63 -7.35
CA ILE A 299 -5.42 0.02 -6.21
C ILE A 299 -4.63 -1.20 -5.74
N TYR A 300 -4.77 -1.58 -4.48
CA TYR A 300 -4.04 -2.69 -3.86
C TYR A 300 -4.87 -3.35 -2.77
N VAL A 301 -4.44 -4.52 -2.34
CA VAL A 301 -4.87 -5.18 -1.09
C VAL A 301 -3.70 -5.24 -0.11
N GLU A 302 -4.00 -5.23 1.18
CA GLU A 302 -3.01 -5.42 2.25
C GLU A 302 -3.25 -6.77 2.91
N LEU A 303 -2.17 -7.37 3.42
CA LEU A 303 -2.26 -8.61 4.17
C LEU A 303 -2.80 -8.30 5.56
N ASN A 304 -3.98 -8.84 5.90
CA ASN A 304 -4.54 -8.71 7.25
C ASN A 304 -3.86 -9.73 8.16
N LEU A 305 -2.98 -9.26 9.05
CA LEU A 305 -2.26 -10.06 10.04
C LEU A 305 -3.06 -10.25 11.34
#